data_AF-A0A9J6MMF4-F1
#
_entry.id   AF-A0A9J6MMF4-F1
#
_cell.length_a   1.000
_cell.length_b   1.000
_cell.length_c   1.000
_cell.angle_alpha   90.00
_cell.angle_beta   90.00
_cell.angle_gamma   90.00
#
_symmetry.space_group_name_H-M   'P 1'
#
loop_
_entity.id
_entity.type
_entity.pdbx_description
1 polymer ?
#
loop_
_entity_poly.entity_id
_entity_poly.type
_entity_poly.pdbx_seq_one_letter_code
_entity_poly.pdbx_strand_id
1 'polypeptide(L)'
;MCKIPVMEIFGPTIQGEGMVIGQKTMFVRTAGCDYSCSWCDSAFTWDGTGKNDIRMMEAEEIWKEMKRIGGMNFSFVTISGGNPALLKNLDEFIKILKDNQIKIGLETQGSRWQEWFYEIDELTISPKPPSSKMETDFDILDEIIGKLKQNDVAQQYSLKIVVFDDLDYEYARAVHF
;
A
#
# COMPACT_ATOMS: atom_id res chain seq x y z
N MET A 1 16.83 -8.75 -13.91
CA MET A 1 16.06 -7.71 -13.21
C MET A 1 14.84 -8.37 -12.61
N CYS A 2 14.43 -7.97 -11.40
CA CYS A 2 13.33 -8.61 -10.70
C CYS A 2 12.00 -7.99 -11.15
N LYS A 3 10.95 -8.80 -11.30
CA LYS A 3 9.66 -8.33 -11.83
C LYS A 3 8.61 -8.15 -10.73
N ILE A 4 7.84 -7.09 -10.81
CA ILE A 4 6.74 -6.74 -9.92
C ILE A 4 5.41 -7.18 -10.58
N PRO A 5 4.52 -7.90 -9.86
CA PRO A 5 3.22 -8.29 -10.38
C PRO A 5 2.24 -7.11 -10.31
N VAL A 6 2.05 -6.40 -11.43
CA VAL A 6 1.19 -5.22 -11.51
C VAL A 6 -0.16 -5.57 -12.12
N MET A 7 -1.24 -5.15 -11.45
CA MET A 7 -2.62 -5.26 -11.93
C MET A 7 -3.03 -3.98 -12.67
N GLU A 8 -2.86 -2.83 -12.03
CA GLU A 8 -3.35 -1.56 -12.57
C GLU A 8 -2.29 -0.45 -12.46
N ILE A 9 -2.26 0.42 -13.48
CA ILE A 9 -1.53 1.69 -13.44
C ILE A 9 -2.48 2.75 -14.01
N PHE A 10 -2.85 3.73 -13.20
CA PHE A 10 -3.80 4.77 -13.62
C PHE A 10 -3.59 6.10 -12.91
N GLY A 11 -4.24 7.15 -13.41
CA GLY A 11 -4.16 8.51 -12.92
C GLY A 11 -3.78 9.51 -14.02
N PRO A 12 -3.48 10.78 -13.68
CA PRO A 12 -3.55 11.35 -12.34
C PRO A 12 -5.01 11.37 -11.85
N THR A 13 -5.22 10.89 -10.63
CA THR A 13 -6.51 10.92 -9.91
C THR A 13 -6.29 11.56 -8.55
N ILE A 14 -7.28 11.51 -7.67
CA ILE A 14 -7.17 11.94 -6.26
C ILE A 14 -7.11 10.71 -5.34
N GLN A 15 -6.30 10.77 -4.28
CA GLN A 15 -6.38 9.83 -3.17
C GLN A 15 -7.74 10.01 -2.47
N GLY A 16 -8.51 8.94 -2.37
CA GLY A 16 -9.87 8.98 -1.81
C GLY A 16 -9.91 8.84 -0.29
N GLU A 17 -8.80 8.45 0.35
CA GLU A 17 -8.82 7.97 1.73
C GLU A 17 -7.61 8.42 2.56
N GLY A 18 -7.74 8.29 3.87
CA GLY A 18 -6.62 8.32 4.81
C GLY A 18 -5.96 9.69 4.96
N MET A 19 -4.71 9.67 5.43
CA MET A 19 -3.95 10.85 5.85
C MET A 19 -3.68 11.87 4.74
N VAL A 20 -3.70 11.44 3.47
CA VAL A 20 -3.51 12.32 2.30
C VAL A 20 -4.72 12.36 1.37
N ILE A 21 -5.93 12.20 1.92
CA ILE A 21 -7.19 12.37 1.17
C ILE A 21 -7.20 13.69 0.38
N GLY A 22 -7.58 13.62 -0.90
CA GLY A 22 -7.59 14.74 -1.85
C GLY A 22 -6.26 14.97 -2.59
N GLN A 23 -5.17 14.30 -2.22
CA GLN A 23 -3.87 14.42 -2.91
C GLN A 23 -3.96 13.91 -4.34
N LYS A 24 -3.52 14.71 -5.32
CA LYS A 24 -3.39 14.26 -6.71
C LYS A 24 -2.26 13.24 -6.84
N THR A 25 -2.55 12.06 -7.36
CA THR A 25 -1.64 10.92 -7.38
C THR A 25 -1.79 10.05 -8.64
N MET A 26 -0.71 9.39 -9.04
CA MET A 26 -0.82 8.15 -9.84
C MET A 26 -1.05 6.97 -8.91
N PHE A 27 -1.69 5.90 -9.39
CA PHE A 27 -1.84 4.65 -8.65
C PHE A 27 -1.09 3.52 -9.36
N VAL A 28 -0.43 2.69 -8.57
CA VAL A 28 0.11 1.39 -8.98
C VAL A 28 -0.49 0.33 -8.06
N ARG A 29 -1.35 -0.53 -8.60
CA ARG A 29 -1.96 -1.64 -7.87
C ARG A 29 -1.21 -2.93 -8.18
N THR A 30 -0.64 -3.58 -7.18
CA THR A 30 0.03 -4.88 -7.34
C THR A 30 -0.94 -6.06 -7.14
N ALA A 31 -0.51 -7.27 -7.45
CA ALA A 31 -1.26 -8.50 -7.23
C ALA A 31 -0.74 -9.25 -5.99
N GLY A 32 -1.60 -10.09 -5.42
CA GLY A 32 -1.29 -10.96 -4.29
C GLY A 32 -1.61 -10.31 -2.94
N CYS A 33 -2.23 -11.06 -2.05
CA CYS A 33 -2.51 -10.67 -0.68
C CYS A 33 -2.38 -11.89 0.22
N ASP A 34 -1.84 -11.71 1.42
CA ASP A 34 -1.78 -12.73 2.46
C ASP A 34 -3.05 -12.77 3.32
N TYR A 35 -3.98 -11.84 3.08
CA TYR A 35 -5.32 -11.79 3.68
C TYR A 35 -6.41 -12.05 2.63
N SER A 36 -7.58 -12.48 3.09
CA SER A 36 -8.77 -12.75 2.28
C SER A 36 -10.02 -12.11 2.91
N CYS A 37 -9.94 -10.79 3.16
CA CYS A 37 -10.99 -10.02 3.82
C CYS A 37 -12.36 -10.22 3.12
N SER A 38 -13.40 -10.51 3.90
CA SER A 38 -14.76 -10.79 3.42
C SER A 38 -15.38 -9.68 2.57
N TRP A 39 -14.99 -8.43 2.82
CA TRP A 39 -15.49 -7.22 2.15
C TRP A 39 -14.43 -6.54 1.29
N CYS A 40 -13.39 -7.25 0.84
CA CYS A 40 -12.36 -6.68 -0.02
C CYS A 40 -12.96 -6.13 -1.33
N ASP A 41 -12.95 -4.81 -1.51
CA ASP A 41 -13.43 -4.13 -2.72
C ASP A 41 -12.58 -4.43 -3.97
N SER A 42 -11.37 -4.96 -3.76
CA SER A 42 -10.36 -5.24 -4.77
C SER A 42 -9.97 -6.74 -4.76
N ALA A 43 -10.94 -7.62 -4.48
CA ALA A 43 -10.73 -9.06 -4.33
C ALA A 43 -10.02 -9.71 -5.54
N PHE A 44 -10.23 -9.16 -6.74
CA PHE A 44 -9.58 -9.58 -7.99
C PHE A 44 -8.04 -9.59 -7.95
N THR A 45 -7.44 -8.87 -7.00
CA THR A 45 -5.99 -8.85 -6.77
C THR A 45 -5.46 -10.15 -6.14
N TRP A 46 -6.29 -10.98 -5.49
CA TRP A 46 -5.84 -12.16 -4.75
C TRP A 46 -6.74 -13.40 -4.88
N ASP A 47 -8.02 -13.26 -5.24
CA ASP A 47 -8.97 -14.37 -5.36
C ASP A 47 -8.78 -15.25 -6.61
N GLY A 48 -7.85 -14.85 -7.50
CA GLY A 48 -7.51 -15.54 -8.74
C GLY A 48 -8.33 -15.11 -9.96
N THR A 49 -9.40 -14.32 -9.79
CA THR A 49 -10.23 -13.85 -10.91
C THR A 49 -9.47 -12.90 -11.83
N GLY A 50 -8.60 -12.06 -11.29
CA GLY A 50 -7.72 -11.16 -12.05
C GLY A 50 -6.37 -11.76 -12.46
N LYS A 51 -6.13 -13.06 -12.26
CA LYS A 51 -4.81 -13.67 -12.47
C LYS A 51 -4.26 -13.49 -13.89
N ASN A 52 -5.14 -13.48 -14.89
CA ASN A 52 -4.77 -13.32 -16.30
C ASN A 52 -4.39 -11.87 -16.66
N ASP A 53 -4.76 -10.91 -15.81
CA ASP A 53 -4.47 -9.49 -16.01
C ASP A 53 -3.15 -9.06 -15.34
N ILE A 54 -2.50 -9.98 -14.60
CA ILE A 54 -1.21 -9.70 -13.96
C ILE A 54 -0.14 -9.45 -15.03
N ARG A 55 0.42 -8.25 -15.01
CA ARG A 55 1.57 -7.85 -15.82
C ARG A 55 2.83 -7.90 -14.97
N MET A 56 3.75 -8.81 -15.30
CA MET A 56 5.06 -8.89 -14.65
C MET A 56 5.99 -7.83 -15.25
N MET A 57 6.16 -6.71 -14.54
CA MET A 57 6.85 -5.52 -15.02
C MET A 57 8.13 -5.23 -14.22
N GLU A 58 9.17 -4.78 -14.89
CA GLU A 58 10.35 -4.18 -14.25
C GLU A 58 10.02 -2.76 -13.76
N ALA A 59 10.77 -2.27 -12.78
CA ALA A 59 10.53 -0.95 -12.16
C ALA A 59 10.54 0.19 -13.20
N GLU A 60 11.47 0.15 -14.17
CA GLU A 60 11.56 1.10 -15.28
C GLU A 60 10.35 1.03 -16.22
N GLU A 61 9.74 -0.15 -16.40
CA GLU A 61 8.54 -0.31 -17.22
C GLU A 61 7.34 0.38 -16.56
N ILE A 62 7.18 0.21 -15.24
CA ILE A 62 6.13 0.87 -14.45
C ILE A 62 6.30 2.39 -14.54
N TRP A 63 7.53 2.89 -14.35
CA TRP A 63 7.86 4.31 -14.46
C TRP A 63 7.50 4.88 -15.84
N LYS A 64 7.94 4.21 -16.92
CA LYS A 64 7.64 4.63 -18.29
C LYS A 64 6.14 4.66 -18.56
N GLU A 65 5.38 3.69 -18.07
CA GLU A 65 3.93 3.65 -18.23
C GLU A 65 3.23 4.80 -17.50
N MET A 66 3.61 5.09 -16.26
CA MET A 66 3.07 6.26 -15.54
C MET A 66 3.40 7.57 -16.26
N LYS A 67 4.63 7.72 -16.78
CA LYS A 67 5.01 8.90 -17.58
C LYS A 67 4.22 9.00 -18.88
N ARG A 68 3.90 7.87 -19.52
CA ARG A 68 3.05 7.84 -20.72
C ARG A 68 1.62 8.28 -20.42
N ILE A 69 1.06 7.86 -19.28
CA ILE A 69 -0.32 8.15 -18.88
C ILE A 69 -0.44 9.57 -18.31
N GLY A 70 0.36 9.91 -17.30
CA GLY A 70 0.25 11.15 -16.53
C GLY A 70 1.19 12.27 -16.96
N GLY A 71 2.14 12.02 -17.88
CA GLY A 71 3.08 13.02 -18.36
C GLY A 71 3.95 13.59 -17.24
N MET A 72 3.90 14.91 -17.07
CA MET A 72 4.56 15.65 -15.98
C MET A 72 3.57 16.12 -14.90
N ASN A 73 2.32 15.64 -14.93
CA ASN A 73 1.23 16.19 -14.13
C ASN A 73 1.06 15.52 -12.76
N PHE A 74 2.06 14.79 -12.29
CA PHE A 74 2.05 14.12 -10.98
C PHE A 74 3.42 14.28 -10.29
N SER A 75 3.37 14.41 -8.97
CA SER A 75 4.53 14.46 -8.07
C SER A 75 4.33 13.53 -6.87
N PHE A 76 3.30 12.69 -6.93
CA PHE A 76 2.91 11.73 -5.89
C PHE A 76 2.43 10.43 -6.56
N VAL A 77 2.84 9.29 -6.03
CA VAL A 77 2.43 7.95 -6.46
C VAL A 77 1.95 7.18 -5.25
N THR A 78 0.77 6.57 -5.34
CA THR A 78 0.22 5.67 -4.33
C THR A 78 0.38 4.22 -4.80
N ILE A 79 1.08 3.41 -4.01
CA ILE A 79 1.28 1.99 -4.25
C ILE A 79 0.31 1.20 -3.35
N SER A 80 -0.47 0.29 -3.93
CA SER A 80 -1.53 -0.47 -3.24
C SER A 80 -1.69 -1.88 -3.84
N GLY A 81 -2.65 -2.67 -3.34
CA GLY A 81 -3.20 -3.93 -3.89
C GLY A 81 -2.26 -5.13 -4.03
N GLY A 82 -2.71 -6.38 -3.89
CA GLY A 82 -3.31 -6.76 -2.63
C GLY A 82 -2.43 -6.20 -1.50
N ASN A 83 -1.45 -6.93 -0.99
CA ASN A 83 -0.50 -6.38 -0.01
C ASN A 83 0.87 -6.11 -0.66
N PRO A 84 1.23 -4.85 -0.98
CA PRO A 84 2.55 -4.51 -1.52
C PRO A 84 3.71 -4.97 -0.63
N ALA A 85 3.49 -5.08 0.68
CA ALA A 85 4.52 -5.49 1.64
C ALA A 85 4.98 -6.95 1.47
N LEU A 86 4.33 -7.74 0.62
CA LEU A 86 4.81 -9.06 0.20
C LEU A 86 5.97 -8.99 -0.80
N LEU A 87 6.17 -7.85 -1.45
CA LEU A 87 7.06 -7.68 -2.59
C LEU A 87 8.38 -7.05 -2.14
N LYS A 88 9.40 -7.89 -1.90
CA LYS A 88 10.74 -7.44 -1.52
C LYS A 88 11.39 -6.55 -2.59
N ASN A 89 11.11 -6.85 -3.86
CA ASN A 89 11.67 -6.18 -5.03
C ASN A 89 10.96 -4.86 -5.42
N LEU A 90 10.10 -4.31 -4.55
CA LEU A 90 9.56 -2.97 -4.73
C LEU A 90 10.59 -1.87 -4.44
N ASP A 91 11.69 -2.20 -3.77
CA ASP A 91 12.80 -1.30 -3.46
C ASP A 91 13.38 -0.62 -4.72
N GLU A 92 13.55 -1.35 -5.82
CA GLU A 92 14.00 -0.80 -7.11
C GLU A 92 13.03 0.29 -7.62
N PHE A 93 11.72 0.05 -7.53
CA PHE A 93 10.71 1.02 -7.97
C PHE A 93 10.64 2.24 -7.06
N ILE A 94 10.70 2.04 -5.75
CA ILE A 94 10.76 3.12 -4.76
C ILE A 94 11.97 4.01 -5.01
N LYS A 95 13.13 3.42 -5.28
CA LYS A 95 14.34 4.16 -5.62
C LYS A 95 14.14 5.03 -6.86
N ILE A 96 13.55 4.50 -7.93
CA ILE A 96 13.26 5.30 -9.14
C ILE A 96 12.36 6.50 -8.81
N LEU A 97 11.34 6.32 -7.97
CA LEU A 97 10.46 7.41 -7.56
C LEU A 97 11.23 8.49 -6.79
N LYS A 98 12.05 8.10 -5.81
CA LYS A 98 12.88 9.03 -5.03
C LYS A 98 13.89 9.78 -5.88
N ASP A 99 14.61 9.08 -6.76
CA ASP A 99 15.59 9.70 -7.67
C ASP A 99 14.94 10.73 -8.61
N ASN A 100 13.63 10.59 -8.87
CA ASN A 100 12.82 11.53 -9.66
C ASN A 100 12.00 12.51 -8.81
N GLN A 101 12.29 12.62 -7.51
CA GLN A 101 11.62 13.54 -6.57
C GLN A 101 10.09 13.35 -6.49
N ILE A 102 9.63 12.11 -6.64
CA ILE A 102 8.22 11.74 -6.52
C ILE A 102 7.96 11.27 -5.09
N LYS A 103 6.97 11.87 -4.43
CA LYS A 103 6.51 11.43 -3.12
C LYS A 103 5.73 10.11 -3.24
N ILE A 104 5.81 9.29 -2.20
CA ILE A 104 5.28 7.93 -2.21
C ILE A 104 4.27 7.75 -1.08
N GLY A 105 3.05 7.37 -1.45
CA GLY A 105 2.06 6.81 -0.54
C GLY A 105 2.03 5.29 -0.64
N LEU A 106 1.84 4.59 0.48
CA LEU A 106 1.67 3.14 0.50
C LEU A 106 0.44 2.75 1.32
N GLU A 107 -0.33 1.80 0.81
CA GLU A 107 -1.43 1.16 1.55
C GLU A 107 -1.07 -0.31 1.85
N THR A 108 -1.06 -0.69 3.12
CA THR A 108 -0.84 -2.09 3.57
C THR A 108 -1.71 -2.41 4.78
N GLN A 109 -2.01 -3.69 5.03
CA GLN A 109 -2.66 -4.11 6.26
C GLN A 109 -1.72 -4.27 7.47
N GLY A 110 -0.40 -4.13 7.29
CA GLY A 110 0.56 -4.23 8.40
C GLY A 110 0.87 -5.65 8.87
N SER A 111 0.78 -6.65 7.97
CA SER A 111 1.12 -8.05 8.27
C SER A 111 2.57 -8.43 7.91
N ARG A 112 3.30 -7.55 7.22
CA ARG A 112 4.66 -7.80 6.72
C ARG A 112 5.49 -6.52 6.80
N TRP A 113 6.72 -6.68 7.23
CA TRP A 113 7.74 -5.64 7.22
C TRP A 113 8.62 -5.73 5.96
N GLN A 114 9.02 -4.57 5.45
CA GLN A 114 10.09 -4.44 4.46
C GLN A 114 10.98 -3.25 4.83
N GLU A 115 12.29 -3.37 4.64
CA GLU A 115 13.23 -2.27 4.93
C GLU A 115 12.92 -1.00 4.13
N TRP A 116 12.42 -1.16 2.89
CA TRP A 116 12.01 -0.03 2.06
C TRP A 116 10.81 0.74 2.62
N PHE A 117 10.14 0.26 3.68
CA PHE A 117 9.13 1.05 4.37
C PHE A 117 9.69 2.38 4.81
N TYR A 118 10.94 2.46 5.28
CA TYR A 118 11.57 3.72 5.71
C TYR A 118 11.67 4.80 4.61
N GLU A 119 11.57 4.41 3.35
CA GLU A 119 11.60 5.32 2.21
C GLU A 119 10.18 5.80 1.82
N ILE A 120 9.12 5.32 2.44
CA ILE A 120 7.75 5.73 2.12
C ILE A 120 7.44 7.06 2.82
N ASP A 121 7.00 8.07 2.06
CA ASP A 121 6.69 9.39 2.61
C ASP A 121 5.40 9.36 3.46
N GLU A 122 4.37 8.68 2.97
CA GLU A 122 3.04 8.60 3.59
C GLU A 122 2.58 7.13 3.68
N LEU A 123 2.85 6.47 4.81
CA LEU A 123 2.56 5.05 5.02
C LEU A 123 1.23 4.84 5.75
N THR A 124 0.20 4.39 5.04
CA THR A 124 -1.07 4.00 5.65
C THR A 124 -1.04 2.51 6.01
N ILE A 125 -1.13 2.22 7.32
CA ILE A 125 -1.27 0.87 7.85
C ILE A 125 -2.73 0.66 8.26
N SER A 126 -3.36 -0.39 7.75
CA SER A 126 -4.78 -0.68 7.96
C SER A 126 -4.97 -2.08 8.55
N PRO A 127 -4.77 -2.25 9.88
CA PRO A 127 -5.13 -3.48 10.56
C PRO A 127 -6.60 -3.82 10.31
N LYS A 128 -6.91 -5.09 10.05
CA LYS A 128 -8.24 -5.50 9.59
C LYS A 128 -9.09 -5.96 10.77
N PRO A 129 -10.30 -5.39 10.93
CA PRO A 129 -11.16 -5.66 12.08
C PRO A 129 -11.93 -6.98 11.93
N PRO A 130 -12.64 -7.46 12.97
CA PRO A 130 -13.33 -8.74 12.96
C PRO A 130 -14.37 -8.94 11.85
N SER A 131 -15.04 -7.87 11.38
CA SER A 131 -15.99 -7.98 10.27
C SER A 131 -15.34 -8.52 8.98
N SER A 132 -14.04 -8.28 8.80
CA SER A 132 -13.25 -8.77 7.67
C SER A 132 -13.03 -10.28 7.67
N LYS A 133 -13.32 -10.95 8.80
CA LYS A 133 -13.01 -12.36 9.07
C LYS A 133 -11.51 -12.68 9.15
N MET A 134 -10.66 -11.67 9.20
CA MET A 134 -9.22 -11.82 9.42
C MET A 134 -8.87 -11.58 10.89
N GLU A 135 -7.81 -12.23 11.34
CA GLU A 135 -7.22 -12.01 12.66
C GLU A 135 -5.94 -11.18 12.50
N THR A 136 -5.84 -10.09 13.26
CA THR A 136 -4.65 -9.26 13.29
C THR A 136 -3.59 -9.89 14.18
N ASP A 137 -2.39 -10.05 13.64
CA ASP A 137 -1.21 -10.40 14.43
C ASP A 137 -0.62 -9.12 15.04
N PHE A 138 -0.94 -8.89 16.31
CA PHE A 138 -0.52 -7.68 17.02
C PHE A 138 0.98 -7.66 17.32
N ASP A 139 1.64 -8.83 17.46
CA ASP A 139 3.09 -8.87 17.69
C ASP A 139 3.83 -8.35 16.44
N ILE A 140 3.39 -8.76 15.25
CA ILE A 140 3.92 -8.24 13.98
C ILE A 140 3.61 -6.75 13.81
N LEU A 141 2.37 -6.34 14.11
CA LEU A 141 1.99 -4.93 13.99
C LEU A 141 2.84 -4.05 14.92
N ASP A 142 3.03 -4.46 16.17
CA ASP A 142 3.86 -3.75 17.14
C ASP A 142 5.33 -3.71 16.72
N GLU A 143 5.86 -4.79 16.12
CA GLU A 143 7.21 -4.79 15.55
C GLU A 143 7.34 -3.74 14.44
N ILE A 144 6.37 -3.68 13.51
CA ILE A 144 6.37 -2.72 12.40
C ILE A 144 6.30 -1.29 12.94
N ILE A 145 5.37 -1.00 13.85
CA ILE A 145 5.22 0.33 14.45
C ILE A 145 6.45 0.70 15.27
N GLY A 146 7.03 -0.26 16.01
CA GLY A 146 8.25 -0.07 16.77
C GLY A 146 9.45 0.32 15.90
N LYS A 147 9.61 -0.33 14.74
CA LYS A 147 10.63 0.03 13.74
C LYS A 147 10.41 1.42 13.17
N LEU A 148 9.18 1.76 12.80
CA LEU A 148 8.84 3.08 12.25
C LEU A 148 9.10 4.21 13.26
N LYS A 149 8.80 4.01 14.55
CA LYS A 149 9.05 4.99 15.62
C LYS A 149 10.53 5.25 15.90
N GLN A 150 11.40 4.28 15.64
CA GLN A 150 12.84 4.41 15.89
C GLN A 150 13.56 5.22 14.79
N ASN A 151 12.89 5.49 13.66
CA ASN A 151 13.49 6.20 12.57
C ASN A 151 13.26 7.72 12.72
N ASP A 152 14.35 8.48 12.86
CA ASP A 152 14.36 9.95 12.97
C ASP A 152 14.03 10.67 11.63
N VAL A 153 13.79 9.92 10.55
CA VAL A 153 13.48 10.47 9.23
C VAL A 153 12.05 11.01 9.19
N ALA A 154 11.81 12.05 8.39
CA ALA A 154 10.52 12.75 8.22
C ALA A 154 9.37 11.90 7.63
N GLN A 155 9.46 10.57 7.69
CA GLN A 155 8.42 9.64 7.32
C GLN A 155 7.20 9.83 8.21
N GLN A 156 6.02 9.92 7.59
CA GLN A 156 4.76 9.89 8.30
C GLN A 156 4.08 8.54 8.08
N TYR A 157 3.51 7.99 9.15
CA TYR A 157 2.64 6.83 9.07
C TYR A 157 1.32 7.12 9.78
N SER A 158 0.25 6.45 9.35
CA SER A 158 -1.06 6.53 9.99
C SER A 158 -1.68 5.15 10.13
N LEU A 159 -2.54 5.00 11.14
CA LEU A 159 -3.41 3.84 11.28
C LEU A 159 -4.81 4.18 10.76
N LYS A 160 -5.33 3.35 9.85
CA LYS A 160 -6.67 3.50 9.26
C LYS A 160 -7.46 2.21 9.43
N ILE A 161 -8.45 2.22 10.32
CA ILE A 161 -9.33 1.07 10.57
C ILE A 161 -10.67 1.33 9.89
N VAL A 162 -11.12 0.37 9.08
CA VAL A 162 -12.47 0.37 8.49
C VAL A 162 -13.46 -0.13 9.55
N VAL A 163 -14.65 0.46 9.62
CA VAL A 163 -15.64 0.12 10.65
C VAL A 163 -16.98 -0.19 9.98
N PHE A 164 -17.46 -1.42 10.11
CA PHE A 164 -18.80 -1.83 9.64
C PHE A 164 -19.83 -1.91 10.77
N ASP A 165 -19.40 -2.21 11.99
CA ASP A 165 -20.25 -2.39 13.16
C ASP A 165 -19.56 -1.97 14.47
N ASP A 166 -20.27 -2.12 15.59
CA ASP A 166 -19.74 -1.75 16.92
C ASP A 166 -18.55 -2.62 17.35
N LEU A 167 -18.45 -3.86 16.86
CA LEU A 167 -17.33 -4.74 17.17
C LEU A 167 -16.04 -4.25 16.50
N ASP A 168 -16.14 -3.81 15.24
CA ASP A 168 -15.03 -3.17 14.54
C ASP A 168 -14.63 -1.84 15.20
N TYR A 169 -15.60 -1.08 15.71
CA TYR A 169 -15.33 0.16 16.44
C TYR A 169 -14.55 -0.10 17.73
N GLU A 170 -14.95 -1.09 18.53
CA GLU A 170 -14.21 -1.47 19.73
C GLU A 170 -12.82 -2.02 19.40
N TYR A 171 -12.68 -2.79 18.31
CA TYR A 171 -11.38 -3.19 17.79
C TYR A 171 -10.51 -1.97 17.41
N ALA A 172 -11.08 -0.97 16.72
CA ALA A 172 -10.35 0.25 16.33
C ALA A 172 -9.85 1.03 17.55
N ARG A 173 -10.65 1.07 18.63
CA ARG A 173 -10.23 1.66 19.91
C ARG A 173 -9.05 0.89 20.50
N ALA A 174 -9.10 -0.44 20.51
CA ALA A 174 -8.03 -1.29 21.04
C ALA A 174 -6.71 -1.16 20.24
N VAL A 175 -6.76 -0.93 18.93
CA VAL A 175 -5.57 -0.70 18.11
C VAL A 175 -4.88 0.64 18.43
N HIS A 176 -5.63 1.62 18.95
CA HIS A 176 -5.12 2.96 19.25
C HIS A 176 -4.51 3.10 20.66
N PHE A 177 -4.90 2.25 21.62
CA PHE A 177 -4.54 2.33 23.04
C PHE A 177 -3.63 1.19 23.49
#